data_AF-A0A939GUP5-F1
#
_entry.id   AF-A0A939GUP5-F1
#
_cell.length_a   1.000
_cell.length_b   1.000
_cell.length_c   1.000
_cell.angle_alpha   90.00
_cell.angle_beta   90.00
_cell.angle_gamma   90.00
#
_symmetry.space_group_name_H-M   'P 1'
#
loop_
_entity.id
_entity.type
_entity.pdbx_description
1 polymer ?
#
loop_
_entity_poly.entity_id
_entity_poly.type
_entity_poly.pdbx_seq_one_letter_code
_entity_poly.pdbx_strand_id
1 'polypeptide(L)'
;MNIQRKYSLPNCTLLLEGLSDMTQTANFQELRPQLSILVNAECYISSYTQPIVGGREFFESLVRAVSAYAQEVLSNIPNPQVQNHNSELVELQKINSNSHRLTVHTEITGDNLGGNTSEGQPIQIVLNTVQLFDLVEAVDQFFADSQTLPELSLELHPVNRSYSSSNQTLLKQAIPATMGVSSLAVAALAFSLIPAPQISPPQVNPEVESSTSIPTPTVAVTPTTTPTTTPTTSATPTAVQDLETLLKTVPEIKDASQLRALNRQVYNQINPAWVNRSELPEDLVYRLGVAADGSIVGYKAVSQKASDAIDKTPLPKLLHNPANRIPNEPIAQFKVVFTQKRFLEISPWLGYAKTPEVTGKKITDTSKIKDLNQKLYSTIRQNWSVTPTFASNLKYRVAVNKEGVIADYEPLNQVAFDYFRETPLPQMFQSVHGSNVAAPDNKEALAHFRVVFTPKGELEVKPWKGYK
;
A
#
# COMPACT_ATOMS: atom_id res chain seq x y z
N MET A 1 -7.00 17.65 7.53
CA MET A 1 -6.79 16.23 7.90
C MET A 1 -5.40 15.83 7.44
N ASN A 2 -4.73 14.87 8.10
CA ASN A 2 -3.45 14.34 7.63
C ASN A 2 -3.70 13.28 6.55
N ILE A 3 -3.01 13.40 5.41
CA ILE A 3 -3.19 12.60 4.20
C ILE A 3 -1.83 12.07 3.79
N GLN A 4 -1.80 10.80 3.41
CA GLN A 4 -0.60 10.15 2.90
C GLN A 4 -0.84 9.61 1.49
N ARG A 5 0.16 9.79 0.62
CA ARG A 5 0.17 9.35 -0.78
C ARG A 5 1.42 8.50 -0.99
N LYS A 6 1.25 7.32 -1.60
CA LYS A 6 2.31 6.35 -1.81
C LYS A 6 2.37 5.94 -3.28
N TYR A 7 3.53 6.09 -3.90
CA TYR A 7 3.85 5.64 -5.25
C TYR A 7 4.91 4.54 -5.13
N SER A 8 4.53 3.28 -5.40
CA SER A 8 5.33 2.11 -5.02
C SER A 8 5.70 1.30 -6.25
N LEU A 9 6.99 1.35 -6.59
CA LEU A 9 7.63 0.60 -7.66
C LEU A 9 8.54 -0.49 -7.03
N PRO A 10 8.98 -1.52 -7.80
CA PRO A 10 9.79 -2.60 -7.26
C PRO A 10 11.08 -2.14 -6.57
N ASN A 11 11.74 -1.09 -7.09
CA ASN A 11 13.00 -0.59 -6.55
C ASN A 11 12.96 0.85 -6.01
N CYS A 12 11.82 1.53 -6.14
CA CYS A 12 11.62 2.89 -5.64
C CYS A 12 10.26 3.00 -4.94
N THR A 13 10.18 3.71 -3.82
CA THR A 13 8.89 4.13 -3.26
C THR A 13 8.97 5.59 -2.84
N LEU A 14 8.04 6.40 -3.34
CA LEU A 14 7.83 7.78 -2.90
C LEU A 14 6.63 7.83 -1.95
N LEU A 15 6.84 8.39 -0.76
CA LEU A 15 5.80 8.57 0.25
C LEU A 15 5.70 10.07 0.56
N LEU A 16 4.53 10.64 0.31
CA LEU A 16 4.23 12.04 0.58
C LEU A 16 3.19 12.13 1.68
N GLU A 17 3.52 12.83 2.75
CA GLU A 17 2.62 13.11 3.86
C GLU A 17 2.34 14.60 3.91
N GLY A 18 1.07 14.96 4.09
CA GLY A 18 0.65 16.32 3.98
C GLY A 18 -0.74 16.60 4.52
N LEU A 19 -1.13 17.86 4.45
CA LEU A 19 -2.44 18.33 4.92
C LEU A 19 -3.33 18.71 3.74
N SER A 20 -4.63 18.51 3.91
CA SER A 20 -5.66 19.08 3.05
C SER A 20 -6.01 20.52 3.45
N ASP A 21 -6.11 21.42 2.48
CA ASP A 21 -6.74 22.72 2.69
C ASP A 21 -8.26 22.55 2.85
N MET A 22 -8.82 23.00 3.97
CA MET A 22 -10.24 22.84 4.28
C MET A 22 -11.15 23.84 3.54
N THR A 23 -10.56 24.76 2.78
CA THR A 23 -11.28 25.85 2.09
C THR A 23 -11.97 25.42 0.78
N GLN A 24 -11.64 24.25 0.21
CA GLN A 24 -12.26 23.69 -1.00
C GLN A 24 -13.07 22.42 -0.68
N THR A 25 -14.12 22.54 0.13
CA THR A 25 -15.02 21.41 0.49
C THR A 25 -16.34 21.40 -0.30
N ALA A 26 -16.39 22.01 -1.50
CA ALA A 26 -17.64 22.22 -2.23
C ALA A 26 -17.85 21.40 -3.52
N ASN A 27 -16.97 20.44 -3.87
CA ASN A 27 -17.20 19.57 -5.04
C ASN A 27 -17.19 18.09 -4.62
N PHE A 28 -18.39 17.59 -4.29
CA PHE A 28 -18.69 16.22 -3.79
C PHE A 28 -18.55 15.10 -4.84
N GLN A 29 -17.72 15.28 -5.86
CA GLN A 29 -17.54 14.30 -6.94
C GLN A 29 -16.15 13.65 -6.96
N GLU A 30 -15.21 14.13 -6.15
CA GLU A 30 -13.86 13.57 -6.05
C GLU A 30 -13.71 12.76 -4.76
N LEU A 31 -13.70 11.42 -4.92
CA LEU A 31 -13.69 10.41 -3.85
C LEU A 31 -12.39 10.36 -3.01
N ARG A 32 -11.43 11.28 -3.25
CA ARG A 32 -10.11 11.27 -2.62
C ARG A 32 -9.74 12.69 -2.17
N PRO A 33 -9.46 12.92 -0.88
CA PRO A 33 -9.17 14.26 -0.38
C PRO A 33 -7.81 14.77 -0.89
N GLN A 34 -7.78 16.02 -1.36
CA GLN A 34 -6.59 16.68 -1.92
C GLN A 34 -5.52 16.92 -0.85
N LEU A 35 -4.26 16.61 -1.18
CA LEU A 35 -3.08 16.97 -0.38
C LEU A 35 -2.49 18.26 -0.98
N SER A 36 -2.60 19.39 -0.30
CA SER A 36 -2.13 20.70 -0.79
C SER A 36 -0.87 21.20 -0.08
N ILE A 37 -0.62 20.75 1.15
CA ILE A 37 0.55 21.12 1.95
C ILE A 37 1.39 19.88 2.18
N LEU A 38 2.63 19.85 1.69
CA LEU A 38 3.59 18.78 1.97
C LEU A 38 4.25 19.01 3.32
N VAL A 39 4.09 18.06 4.24
CA VAL A 39 4.73 18.07 5.57
C VAL A 39 6.01 17.26 5.54
N ASN A 40 6.00 16.11 4.87
CA ASN A 40 7.14 15.21 4.79
C ASN A 40 7.14 14.45 3.46
N ALA A 41 8.32 14.28 2.86
CA ALA A 41 8.54 13.48 1.68
C ALA A 41 9.66 12.47 1.96
N GLU A 42 9.38 11.21 1.66
CA GLU A 42 10.34 10.12 1.82
C GLU A 42 10.53 9.39 0.49
N CYS A 43 11.79 9.18 0.12
CA CYS A 43 12.19 8.39 -1.03
C CYS A 43 12.96 7.16 -0.56
N TYR A 44 12.42 5.98 -0.86
CA TYR A 44 13.02 4.69 -0.57
C TYR A 44 13.60 4.11 -1.86
N ILE A 45 14.87 3.72 -1.85
CA ILE A 45 15.55 3.09 -2.98
C ILE A 45 16.06 1.72 -2.54
N SER A 46 15.87 0.67 -3.33
CA SER A 46 16.23 -0.71 -2.92
C SER A 46 17.73 -0.93 -2.62
N SER A 47 18.63 -0.13 -3.21
CA SER A 47 20.08 -0.17 -2.92
C SER A 47 20.49 0.64 -1.68
N TYR A 48 19.56 1.35 -1.03
CA TYR A 48 19.86 2.24 0.08
C TYR A 48 18.93 1.96 1.28
N THR A 49 19.50 1.67 2.43
CA THR A 49 18.77 1.10 3.58
C THR A 49 18.01 2.12 4.42
N GLN A 50 18.30 3.41 4.25
CA GLN A 50 17.62 4.49 4.97
C GLN A 50 16.72 5.27 4.00
N PRO A 51 15.53 5.74 4.42
CA PRO A 51 14.77 6.65 3.59
C PRO A 51 15.52 7.97 3.43
N ILE A 52 15.51 8.50 2.21
CA ILE A 52 15.91 9.89 1.97
C ILE A 52 14.70 10.73 2.34
N VAL A 53 14.81 11.50 3.42
CA VAL A 53 13.71 12.26 4.00
C VAL A 53 13.97 13.75 3.84
N GLY A 54 12.93 14.50 3.51
CA GLY A 54 12.98 15.95 3.52
C GLY A 54 11.61 16.59 3.42
N GLY A 55 11.58 17.91 3.56
CA GLY A 55 10.37 18.70 3.39
C GLY A 55 10.03 18.95 1.93
N ARG A 56 9.25 20.01 1.70
CA ARG A 56 8.84 20.45 0.36
C ARG A 56 10.04 20.73 -0.56
N GLU A 57 11.00 21.53 -0.11
CA GLU A 57 12.16 21.94 -0.92
C GLU A 57 12.98 20.74 -1.42
N PHE A 58 13.19 19.74 -0.55
CA PHE A 58 13.82 18.48 -0.93
C PHE A 58 13.04 17.76 -2.03
N PHE A 59 11.72 17.62 -1.87
CA PHE A 59 10.88 16.92 -2.83
C PHE A 59 10.83 17.64 -4.19
N GLU A 60 10.72 18.97 -4.18
CA GLU A 60 10.76 19.78 -5.41
C GLU A 60 12.11 19.65 -6.12
N SER A 61 13.21 19.70 -5.37
CA SER A 61 14.55 19.48 -5.92
C SER A 61 14.71 18.07 -6.48
N LEU A 62 14.20 17.04 -5.79
CA LEU A 62 14.24 15.65 -6.26
C LEU A 62 13.50 15.50 -7.59
N VAL A 63 12.27 15.98 -7.65
CA VAL A 63 11.41 15.88 -8.82
C VAL A 63 12.02 16.61 -10.02
N ARG A 64 12.59 17.81 -9.80
CA ARG A 64 13.28 18.57 -10.85
C ARG A 64 14.54 17.85 -11.35
N ALA A 65 15.39 17.39 -10.43
CA ALA A 65 16.63 16.71 -10.76
C ALA A 65 16.39 15.40 -11.53
N VAL A 66 15.43 14.59 -11.08
CA VAL A 66 15.05 13.33 -11.74
C VAL A 66 14.54 13.60 -13.15
N SER A 67 13.67 14.59 -13.32
CA SER A 67 13.09 14.92 -14.63
C SER A 67 14.13 15.46 -15.61
N ALA A 68 14.98 16.39 -15.17
CA ALA A 68 16.04 16.96 -15.99
C ALA A 68 17.06 15.89 -16.41
N TYR A 69 17.42 15.00 -15.49
CA TYR A 69 18.35 13.92 -15.74
C TYR A 69 17.77 12.84 -16.66
N ALA A 70 16.49 12.49 -16.50
CA ALA A 70 15.79 11.56 -17.39
C ALA A 70 15.79 12.07 -18.84
N GLN A 71 15.57 13.38 -19.05
CA GLN A 71 15.65 13.98 -20.38
C GLN A 71 17.03 13.84 -21.00
N GLU A 72 18.11 14.05 -20.23
CA GLU A 72 19.49 13.88 -20.71
C GLU A 72 19.77 12.40 -21.07
N VAL A 73 19.41 11.47 -20.19
CA VAL A 73 19.65 10.02 -20.39
C VAL A 73 18.87 9.49 -21.60
N LEU A 74 17.62 9.93 -21.79
CA LEU A 74 16.75 9.47 -22.89
C LEU A 74 17.05 10.17 -24.23
N SER A 75 17.44 11.46 -24.21
CA SER A 75 17.72 12.21 -25.43
C SER A 75 19.17 12.10 -25.90
N ASN A 76 20.09 11.70 -25.01
CA ASN A 76 21.54 11.71 -25.22
C ASN A 76 22.08 13.10 -25.62
N ILE A 77 21.33 14.16 -25.29
CA ILE A 77 21.71 15.57 -25.48
C ILE A 77 22.04 16.14 -24.10
N PRO A 78 23.24 16.72 -23.90
CA PRO A 78 23.60 17.36 -22.64
C PRO A 78 22.61 18.47 -22.30
N ASN A 79 22.04 18.43 -21.09
CA ASN A 79 21.13 19.46 -20.61
C ASN A 79 21.92 20.53 -19.83
N PRO A 80 22.02 21.79 -20.30
CA PRO A 80 22.76 22.84 -19.62
C PRO A 80 22.15 23.22 -18.26
N GLN A 81 20.89 22.89 -18.00
CA GLN A 81 20.24 23.11 -16.70
C GLN A 81 20.82 22.22 -15.59
N VAL A 82 21.34 21.03 -15.94
CA VAL A 82 21.96 20.10 -14.99
C VAL A 82 23.28 20.67 -14.44
N GLN A 83 23.91 21.66 -15.09
CA GLN A 83 25.24 22.17 -14.72
C GLN A 83 25.23 23.37 -13.75
N ASN A 84 24.06 23.90 -13.33
CA ASN A 84 23.97 24.96 -12.32
C ASN A 84 24.02 24.37 -10.90
N HIS A 85 25.16 23.78 -10.54
CA HIS A 85 25.39 22.90 -9.36
C HIS A 85 25.49 23.58 -7.98
N ASN A 86 25.37 24.90 -7.85
CA ASN A 86 25.77 25.55 -6.60
C ASN A 86 24.66 25.76 -5.57
N SER A 87 23.43 25.29 -5.79
CA SER A 87 22.32 25.58 -4.85
C SER A 87 21.18 24.55 -4.82
N GLU A 88 21.27 23.42 -5.54
CA GLU A 88 20.20 22.41 -5.49
C GLU A 88 20.44 21.37 -4.39
N LEU A 89 19.37 20.96 -3.71
CA LEU A 89 19.42 19.97 -2.62
C LEU A 89 19.61 18.56 -3.13
N VAL A 90 19.26 18.29 -4.38
CA VAL A 90 19.33 16.97 -5.01
C VAL A 90 19.98 17.09 -6.37
N GLU A 91 20.98 16.26 -6.64
CA GLU A 91 21.67 16.17 -7.92
C GLU A 91 21.68 14.73 -8.47
N LEU A 92 21.57 14.58 -9.78
CA LEU A 92 21.80 13.31 -10.47
C LEU A 92 22.92 13.45 -11.51
N GLN A 93 23.87 12.51 -11.49
CA GLN A 93 25.01 12.49 -12.40
C GLN A 93 25.22 11.11 -13.02
N LYS A 94 25.64 11.08 -14.29
CA LYS A 94 26.00 9.82 -14.97
C LYS A 94 27.40 9.38 -14.57
N ILE A 95 27.53 8.16 -14.03
CA ILE A 95 28.83 7.55 -13.73
C ILE A 95 29.33 6.77 -14.95
N ASN A 96 28.47 5.90 -15.50
CA ASN A 96 28.74 5.11 -16.70
C ASN A 96 27.42 4.80 -17.43
N SER A 97 27.41 3.81 -18.34
CA SER A 97 26.19 3.46 -19.09
C SER A 97 25.06 2.93 -18.22
N ASN A 98 25.36 2.25 -17.11
CA ASN A 98 24.40 1.51 -16.29
C ASN A 98 24.35 1.95 -14.82
N SER A 99 25.06 3.03 -14.48
CA SER A 99 25.20 3.51 -13.10
C SER A 99 25.11 5.03 -13.05
N HIS A 100 24.32 5.50 -12.09
CA HIS A 100 23.94 6.89 -11.90
C HIS A 100 24.16 7.25 -10.42
N ARG A 101 24.65 8.45 -10.14
CA ARG A 101 24.86 8.94 -8.77
C ARG A 101 23.73 9.89 -8.44
N LEU A 102 23.00 9.60 -7.38
CA LEU A 102 22.08 10.51 -6.71
C LEU A 102 22.80 11.11 -5.50
N THR A 103 22.93 12.43 -5.46
CA THR A 103 23.52 13.17 -4.35
C THR A 103 22.45 14.01 -3.67
N VAL A 104 22.35 13.96 -2.35
CA VAL A 104 21.39 14.75 -1.57
C VAL A 104 22.16 15.55 -0.51
N HIS A 105 22.07 16.87 -0.61
CA HIS A 105 22.66 17.82 0.30
C HIS A 105 21.69 18.10 1.46
N THR A 106 22.18 18.03 2.69
CA THR A 106 21.39 18.39 3.88
C THR A 106 21.24 19.92 3.97
N GLU A 107 20.01 20.40 4.13
CA GLU A 107 19.74 21.82 4.41
C GLU A 107 20.46 22.27 5.69
N ILE A 108 21.36 23.24 5.56
CA ILE A 108 21.91 23.95 6.72
C ILE A 108 20.86 24.96 7.16
N THR A 109 19.98 24.58 8.10
CA THR A 109 19.11 25.55 8.77
C THR A 109 19.97 26.41 9.71
N GLY A 110 20.18 27.67 9.36
CA GLY A 110 21.09 28.61 10.03
C GLY A 110 20.64 29.10 11.41
N ASP A 111 20.15 28.24 12.30
CA ASP A 111 19.67 28.63 13.63
C ASP A 111 20.26 27.84 14.81
N ASN A 112 21.34 27.08 14.57
CA ASN A 112 22.10 26.44 15.65
C ASN A 112 23.35 27.25 16.04
N LEU A 113 23.15 28.36 16.77
CA LEU A 113 24.18 28.87 17.68
C LEU A 113 24.19 28.01 18.96
N GLY A 114 24.85 26.86 18.90
CA GLY A 114 25.18 26.11 20.11
C GLY A 114 25.33 24.61 19.92
N GLY A 115 26.57 24.15 19.67
CA GLY A 115 27.01 22.80 20.00
C GLY A 115 27.33 21.88 18.83
N ASN A 116 28.64 21.70 18.59
CA ASN A 116 29.31 20.64 17.82
C ASN A 116 28.80 20.35 16.40
N THR A 117 29.36 21.11 15.46
CA THR A 117 29.37 20.88 14.02
C THR A 117 29.93 19.51 13.64
N SER A 118 29.05 18.56 13.33
CA SER A 118 29.35 17.59 12.28
C SER A 118 28.87 18.22 10.98
N GLU A 119 29.80 18.74 10.18
CA GLU A 119 29.50 19.21 8.82
C GLU A 119 28.79 18.08 8.07
N GLY A 120 27.52 18.29 7.72
CA GLY A 120 26.67 17.27 7.10
C GLY A 120 27.21 16.87 5.74
N GLN A 121 27.83 15.69 5.67
CA GLN A 121 28.30 15.17 4.39
C GLN A 121 27.11 14.83 3.49
N PRO A 122 27.18 15.16 2.19
CA PRO A 122 26.11 14.85 1.26
C PRO A 122 25.91 13.33 1.15
N ILE A 123 24.64 12.91 1.16
CA ILE A 123 24.26 11.50 0.98
C ILE A 123 24.46 11.17 -0.49
N GLN A 124 25.27 10.14 -0.79
CA GLN A 124 25.54 9.71 -2.16
C GLN A 124 25.10 8.27 -2.37
N ILE A 125 24.22 8.06 -3.33
CA ILE A 125 23.60 6.76 -3.62
C ILE A 125 23.89 6.41 -5.08
N VAL A 126 24.41 5.20 -5.31
CA VAL A 126 24.59 4.68 -6.66
C VAL A 126 23.35 3.90 -7.06
N LEU A 127 22.70 4.38 -8.12
CA LEU A 127 21.53 3.79 -8.75
C LEU A 127 21.97 3.00 -9.99
N ASN A 128 21.42 1.81 -10.17
CA ASN A 128 21.43 1.15 -11.48
C ASN A 128 20.33 1.74 -12.38
N THR A 129 20.38 1.46 -13.68
CA THR A 129 19.41 2.02 -14.65
C THR A 129 17.96 1.59 -14.36
N VAL A 130 17.73 0.40 -13.82
CA VAL A 130 16.38 -0.05 -13.44
C VAL A 130 15.84 0.77 -12.27
N GLN A 131 16.67 1.01 -11.25
CA GLN A 131 16.35 1.86 -10.10
C GLN A 131 16.08 3.30 -10.51
N LEU A 132 16.86 3.83 -11.47
CA LEU A 132 16.62 5.15 -12.03
C LEU A 132 15.25 5.20 -12.72
N PHE A 133 14.91 4.21 -13.55
CA PHE A 133 13.62 4.19 -14.22
C PHE A 133 12.44 4.03 -13.26
N ASP A 134 12.57 3.21 -12.23
CA ASP A 134 11.56 3.11 -11.16
C ASP A 134 11.39 4.45 -10.41
N LEU A 135 12.47 5.23 -10.25
CA LEU A 135 12.40 6.57 -9.66
C LEU A 135 11.72 7.58 -10.59
N VAL A 136 12.01 7.56 -11.89
CA VAL A 136 11.34 8.38 -12.90
C VAL A 136 9.84 8.06 -12.95
N GLU A 137 9.49 6.78 -13.03
CA GLU A 137 8.10 6.33 -13.06
C GLU A 137 7.34 6.71 -11.78
N ALA A 138 7.98 6.66 -10.60
CA ALA A 138 7.36 7.13 -9.37
C ALA A 138 7.07 8.64 -9.40
N VAL A 139 7.95 9.45 -10.01
CA VAL A 139 7.74 10.89 -10.22
C VAL A 139 6.64 11.15 -11.25
N ASP A 140 6.57 10.36 -12.33
CA ASP A 140 5.52 10.46 -13.35
C ASP A 140 4.15 10.09 -12.76
N GLN A 141 4.07 9.04 -11.92
CA GLN A 141 2.85 8.68 -11.20
C GLN A 141 2.41 9.77 -10.21
N PHE A 142 3.36 10.49 -9.61
CA PHE A 142 3.06 11.66 -8.78
C PHE A 142 2.40 12.76 -9.62
N PHE A 143 2.95 13.12 -10.80
CA PHE A 143 2.34 14.13 -11.66
C PHE A 143 1.00 13.70 -12.28
N ALA A 144 0.79 12.39 -12.45
CA ALA A 144 -0.50 11.85 -12.86
C ALA A 144 -1.57 11.96 -11.75
N ASP A 145 -1.18 12.16 -10.49
CA ASP A 145 -2.09 12.30 -9.36
C ASP A 145 -2.49 13.78 -9.15
N SER A 146 -3.53 14.21 -9.86
CA SER A 146 -4.07 15.58 -9.80
C SER A 146 -4.52 16.03 -8.40
N GLN A 147 -4.61 15.10 -7.44
CA GLN A 147 -5.05 15.33 -6.07
C GLN A 147 -3.87 15.45 -5.08
N THR A 148 -2.63 15.40 -5.55
CA THR A 148 -1.43 15.52 -4.70
C THR A 148 -0.57 16.69 -5.17
N LEU A 149 -0.49 17.74 -4.36
CA LEU A 149 0.26 18.97 -4.62
C LEU A 149 -0.01 19.57 -6.02
N PRO A 150 -1.26 19.93 -6.36
CA PRO A 150 -1.59 20.43 -7.70
C PRO A 150 -0.92 21.77 -8.04
N GLU A 151 -0.45 22.51 -7.04
CA GLU A 151 0.37 23.73 -7.22
C GLU A 151 1.80 23.41 -7.71
N LEU A 152 2.28 22.18 -7.51
CA LEU A 152 3.60 21.76 -7.96
C LEU A 152 3.52 21.37 -9.44
N SER A 153 3.98 22.27 -10.30
CA SER A 153 4.06 22.04 -11.75
C SER A 153 5.52 21.98 -12.21
N LEU A 154 5.79 21.09 -13.16
CA LEU A 154 7.11 20.89 -13.74
C LEU A 154 7.24 21.72 -15.02
N GLU A 155 7.98 22.82 -15.00
CA GLU A 155 8.26 23.59 -16.22
C GLU A 155 9.36 22.91 -17.06
N LEU A 156 8.97 21.89 -17.83
CA LEU A 156 9.88 21.23 -18.77
C LEU A 156 10.14 22.12 -19.99
N HIS A 157 11.36 22.65 -20.09
CA HIS A 157 11.79 23.42 -21.25
C HIS A 157 12.30 22.46 -22.36
N PRO A 158 11.85 22.62 -23.62
CA PRO A 158 12.34 21.79 -24.72
C PRO A 158 13.85 22.04 -24.94
N VAL A 159 14.64 20.98 -24.84
CA VAL A 159 16.09 21.05 -25.05
C VAL A 159 16.38 21.36 -26.53
N ASN A 160 16.93 22.54 -26.79
CA ASN A 160 17.22 22.97 -28.17
C ASN A 160 18.37 22.14 -28.74
N ARG A 161 18.12 21.45 -29.87
CA ARG A 161 19.10 20.57 -30.55
C ARG A 161 20.33 21.31 -31.11
N SER A 162 20.43 22.63 -30.95
CA SER A 162 21.52 23.44 -31.52
C SER A 162 22.88 23.27 -30.82
N TYR A 163 22.98 22.48 -29.75
CA TYR A 163 24.25 22.22 -29.05
C TYR A 163 24.91 20.89 -29.40
N SER A 164 24.32 20.05 -30.26
CA SER A 164 24.95 18.81 -30.73
C SER A 164 25.75 19.03 -32.02
N SER A 165 26.55 20.09 -32.14
CA SER A 165 27.63 20.18 -33.14
C SER A 165 28.43 21.47 -33.04
N SER A 166 29.60 21.42 -32.38
CA SER A 166 30.82 22.09 -32.88
C SER A 166 32.03 21.88 -31.95
N ASN A 167 32.88 20.91 -32.35
CA ASN A 167 34.34 20.93 -32.41
C ASN A 167 35.16 21.75 -31.40
N GLN A 168 36.11 21.09 -30.71
CA GLN A 168 37.54 21.48 -30.76
C GLN A 168 38.47 20.25 -30.57
N THR A 169 38.92 19.67 -31.67
CA THR A 169 40.35 19.35 -31.84
C THR A 169 40.77 19.85 -33.21
N LEU A 170 41.48 20.97 -33.18
CA LEU A 170 42.06 21.65 -34.34
C LEU A 170 43.49 21.13 -34.46
N LEU A 171 43.82 20.45 -35.57
CA LEU A 171 45.09 20.56 -36.32
C LEU A 171 45.18 19.47 -37.42
N LYS A 172 44.72 19.79 -38.64
CA LYS A 172 45.60 19.94 -39.81
C LYS A 172 44.82 20.26 -41.10
N GLN A 173 45.22 21.40 -41.67
CA GLN A 173 45.34 21.73 -43.10
C GLN A 173 44.07 21.87 -43.97
N ALA A 174 43.77 23.16 -44.24
CA ALA A 174 43.55 23.81 -45.55
C ALA A 174 43.59 22.89 -46.79
N ILE A 175 42.72 23.06 -47.79
CA ILE A 175 42.66 24.20 -48.72
C ILE A 175 41.22 24.40 -49.25
N PRO A 176 40.74 25.64 -49.45
CA PRO A 176 39.50 25.92 -50.17
C PRO A 176 39.76 25.92 -51.68
N ALA A 177 39.00 25.13 -52.43
CA ALA A 177 38.93 25.26 -53.89
C ALA A 177 37.47 25.46 -54.30
N THR A 178 37.15 26.72 -54.51
CA THR A 178 35.98 27.27 -55.18
C THR A 178 35.92 26.85 -56.66
N MET A 179 35.05 25.91 -57.02
CA MET A 179 34.49 25.68 -58.38
C MET A 179 33.23 24.83 -58.18
N GLY A 180 32.06 25.01 -58.79
CA GLY A 180 31.61 25.85 -59.89
C GLY A 180 30.22 25.33 -60.30
N VAL A 181 29.35 26.26 -60.64
CA VAL A 181 27.93 26.13 -61.04
C VAL A 181 27.75 25.19 -62.24
N SER A 182 26.73 24.33 -62.25
CA SER A 182 25.72 24.24 -63.35
C SER A 182 24.77 23.03 -63.27
N SER A 183 23.48 23.36 -63.39
CA SER A 183 22.43 22.67 -64.15
C SER A 183 21.92 21.29 -63.70
N LEU A 184 20.72 21.27 -63.11
CA LEU A 184 19.58 20.71 -63.83
C LEU A 184 18.27 21.35 -63.35
N ALA A 185 17.51 21.88 -64.31
CA ALA A 185 16.28 22.61 -64.10
C ALA A 185 15.05 21.72 -64.30
N VAL A 186 13.95 22.11 -63.64
CA VAL A 186 12.54 21.83 -63.97
C VAL A 186 12.01 20.41 -63.75
N ALA A 187 11.29 20.23 -62.65
CA ALA A 187 10.06 19.44 -62.61
C ALA A 187 9.08 20.02 -61.58
N ALA A 188 8.84 21.33 -61.63
CA ALA A 188 7.88 22.04 -60.77
C ALA A 188 6.42 22.00 -61.31
N LEU A 189 6.05 21.00 -62.14
CA LEU A 189 4.74 20.96 -62.80
C LEU A 189 4.05 19.57 -62.78
N ALA A 190 4.31 18.72 -61.78
CA ALA A 190 3.73 17.37 -61.76
C ALA A 190 2.80 17.04 -60.57
N PHE A 191 2.64 17.91 -59.56
CA PHE A 191 1.81 17.59 -58.38
C PHE A 191 0.48 18.36 -58.26
N SER A 192 0.07 19.16 -59.26
CA SER A 192 -1.23 19.86 -59.22
C SER A 192 -2.40 19.08 -59.85
N LEU A 193 -2.20 17.80 -60.22
CA LEU A 193 -3.21 16.97 -60.90
C LEU A 193 -3.64 15.73 -60.11
N ILE A 194 -3.29 15.62 -58.83
CA ILE A 194 -3.80 14.54 -57.97
C ILE A 194 -5.03 15.07 -57.22
N PRO A 195 -6.25 14.57 -57.52
CA PRO A 195 -7.45 14.95 -56.78
C PRO A 195 -7.32 14.48 -55.32
N ALA A 196 -7.68 15.35 -54.38
CA ALA A 196 -7.73 14.98 -52.97
C ALA A 196 -8.75 13.82 -52.76
N PRO A 197 -8.36 12.72 -52.09
CA PRO A 197 -9.26 11.59 -51.88
C PRO A 197 -10.38 11.96 -50.90
N GLN A 198 -11.62 11.61 -51.25
CA GLN A 198 -12.78 11.82 -50.40
C GLN A 198 -12.91 10.69 -49.38
N ILE A 199 -13.20 11.05 -48.13
CA ILE A 199 -13.40 10.15 -47.00
C ILE A 199 -14.89 9.78 -46.96
N SER A 200 -15.24 8.52 -47.18
CA SER A 200 -16.60 8.00 -46.94
C SER A 200 -16.75 7.50 -45.49
N PRO A 201 -17.78 7.91 -44.74
CA PRO A 201 -18.09 7.33 -43.44
C PRO A 201 -18.70 5.92 -43.57
N PRO A 202 -18.49 5.03 -42.57
CA PRO A 202 -18.83 3.62 -42.69
C PRO A 202 -20.33 3.35 -42.47
N GLN A 203 -20.88 2.46 -43.31
CA GLN A 203 -22.23 1.92 -43.18
C GLN A 203 -22.21 0.63 -42.34
N VAL A 204 -23.14 0.54 -41.38
CA VAL A 204 -23.38 -0.61 -40.49
C VAL A 204 -24.43 -1.53 -41.13
N ASN A 205 -24.20 -2.85 -41.16
CA ASN A 205 -25.23 -3.90 -41.00
C ASN A 205 -24.60 -5.31 -40.82
N PRO A 206 -25.32 -6.34 -40.29
CA PRO A 206 -24.83 -7.19 -39.20
C PRO A 206 -24.82 -8.69 -39.56
N GLU A 207 -24.26 -9.48 -38.63
CA GLU A 207 -24.57 -10.88 -38.32
C GLU A 207 -24.33 -11.94 -39.42
N VAL A 208 -23.46 -12.92 -39.15
CA VAL A 208 -23.80 -14.36 -38.99
C VAL A 208 -22.58 -15.12 -38.40
N GLU A 209 -22.92 -15.93 -37.41
CA GLU A 209 -22.28 -17.09 -36.77
C GLU A 209 -21.19 -17.93 -37.47
N SER A 210 -20.32 -18.47 -36.59
CA SER A 210 -19.88 -19.88 -36.45
C SER A 210 -18.50 -20.36 -36.97
N SER A 211 -17.75 -20.86 -35.99
CA SER A 211 -16.99 -22.14 -35.92
C SER A 211 -15.59 -22.33 -36.55
N THR A 212 -14.61 -22.57 -35.65
CA THR A 212 -13.70 -23.75 -35.60
C THR A 212 -12.25 -23.69 -36.16
N SER A 213 -11.34 -24.12 -35.25
CA SER A 213 -10.02 -24.82 -35.34
C SER A 213 -8.70 -24.14 -35.80
N ILE A 214 -7.76 -23.97 -34.83
CA ILE A 214 -6.43 -24.65 -34.61
C ILE A 214 -5.51 -24.84 -35.87
N PRO A 215 -4.16 -24.60 -35.90
CA PRO A 215 -3.13 -25.06 -34.91
C PRO A 215 -1.89 -24.16 -34.60
N THR A 216 -1.14 -24.65 -33.60
CA THR A 216 0.25 -24.37 -33.18
C THR A 216 1.31 -24.60 -34.26
N PRO A 217 2.54 -24.04 -34.13
CA PRO A 217 3.72 -24.85 -33.70
C PRO A 217 4.59 -24.07 -32.68
N THR A 218 5.09 -24.63 -31.57
CA THR A 218 6.12 -25.67 -31.36
C THR A 218 7.45 -25.41 -32.06
N VAL A 219 8.44 -24.94 -31.29
CA VAL A 219 9.87 -25.32 -31.28
C VAL A 219 10.45 -24.83 -29.93
N ALA A 220 11.42 -25.41 -29.23
CA ALA A 220 11.89 -26.77 -28.94
C ALA A 220 12.97 -26.58 -27.84
N VAL A 221 13.03 -27.52 -26.90
CA VAL A 221 13.97 -27.58 -25.77
C VAL A 221 15.33 -28.15 -26.25
N THR A 222 16.50 -27.75 -25.74
CA THR A 222 17.38 -28.38 -24.68
C THR A 222 18.87 -28.31 -25.17
N PRO A 223 19.94 -28.70 -24.43
CA PRO A 223 20.16 -28.91 -22.99
C PRO A 223 21.52 -28.38 -22.40
N THR A 224 21.69 -28.60 -21.08
CA THR A 224 22.99 -28.84 -20.33
C THR A 224 23.84 -27.60 -20.00
N THR A 225 24.50 -27.40 -18.84
CA THR A 225 25.00 -28.23 -17.72
C THR A 225 25.08 -27.39 -16.42
N THR A 226 24.92 -28.05 -15.26
CA THR A 226 25.26 -27.62 -13.88
C THR A 226 26.71 -27.11 -13.76
N PRO A 227 27.07 -26.26 -12.77
CA PRO A 227 27.39 -26.80 -11.45
C PRO A 227 26.87 -25.99 -10.26
N THR A 228 26.56 -26.76 -9.22
CA THR A 228 26.53 -26.46 -7.80
C THR A 228 27.50 -25.36 -7.36
N THR A 229 26.96 -24.30 -6.75
CA THR A 229 27.63 -23.59 -5.65
C THR A 229 26.61 -23.17 -4.62
N THR A 230 26.61 -23.89 -3.50
CA THR A 230 26.18 -23.40 -2.19
C THR A 230 26.99 -22.15 -1.84
N PRO A 231 26.34 -21.06 -1.39
CA PRO A 231 26.86 -20.31 -0.28
C PRO A 231 25.86 -20.41 0.88
N THR A 232 26.30 -21.14 1.89
CA THR A 232 25.79 -21.07 3.25
C THR A 232 26.09 -19.67 3.76
N THR A 233 25.14 -18.76 3.66
CA THR A 233 25.10 -17.57 4.52
C THR A 233 23.86 -17.68 5.38
N SER A 234 24.15 -18.22 6.57
CA SER A 234 23.38 -18.17 7.79
C SER A 234 22.40 -17.00 7.80
N ALA A 235 21.10 -17.33 7.79
CA ALA A 235 20.06 -16.43 8.21
C ALA A 235 20.42 -15.92 9.61
N THR A 236 20.78 -14.65 9.70
CA THR A 236 20.65 -13.93 10.96
C THR A 236 19.30 -13.22 10.87
N PRO A 237 18.25 -13.66 11.58
CA PRO A 237 16.99 -12.95 11.59
C PRO A 237 17.25 -11.64 12.34
N THR A 238 17.45 -10.56 11.60
CA THR A 238 17.69 -9.24 12.17
C THR A 238 16.47 -8.84 12.97
N ALA A 239 16.60 -9.01 14.29
CA ALA A 239 15.85 -8.36 15.36
C ALA A 239 14.40 -8.03 15.00
N VAL A 240 13.57 -9.06 15.16
CA VAL A 240 12.23 -8.94 15.72
C VAL A 240 12.18 -7.71 16.65
N GLN A 241 11.48 -6.66 16.22
CA GLN A 241 11.22 -5.44 16.97
C GLN A 241 10.91 -5.82 18.42
N ASP A 242 11.86 -5.58 19.33
CA ASP A 242 12.04 -6.41 20.53
C ASP A 242 10.86 -6.24 21.49
N LEU A 243 9.81 -7.04 21.29
CA LEU A 243 8.57 -6.98 22.03
C LEU A 243 8.83 -7.07 23.54
N GLU A 244 9.88 -7.80 23.96
CA GLU A 244 10.27 -7.91 25.36
C GLU A 244 10.80 -6.60 25.94
N THR A 245 11.47 -5.76 25.14
CA THR A 245 11.89 -4.41 25.59
C THR A 245 10.69 -3.52 25.81
N LEU A 246 9.73 -3.54 24.87
CA LEU A 246 8.51 -2.73 24.95
C LEU A 246 7.64 -3.13 26.15
N LEU A 247 7.45 -4.43 26.37
CA LEU A 247 6.64 -4.96 27.47
C LEU A 247 7.24 -4.68 28.87
N LYS A 248 8.54 -4.40 28.97
CA LYS A 248 9.16 -3.98 30.25
C LYS A 248 8.90 -2.52 30.59
N THR A 249 8.69 -1.69 29.58
CA THR A 249 8.58 -0.23 29.73
C THR A 249 7.15 0.28 29.75
N VAL A 250 6.19 -0.54 29.33
CA VAL A 250 4.82 -0.10 29.02
C VAL A 250 3.80 -0.98 29.76
N PRO A 251 2.69 -0.42 30.27
CA PRO A 251 1.64 -1.21 30.92
C PRO A 251 0.95 -2.19 29.97
N GLU A 252 0.52 -3.33 30.51
CA GLU A 252 -0.27 -4.32 29.77
C GLU A 252 -1.77 -3.99 29.82
N ILE A 253 -2.46 -4.12 28.68
CA ILE A 253 -3.92 -4.05 28.61
C ILE A 253 -4.50 -5.35 29.18
N LYS A 254 -5.23 -5.24 30.30
CA LYS A 254 -5.83 -6.40 31.00
C LYS A 254 -7.36 -6.40 31.02
N ASP A 255 -8.00 -5.32 30.57
CA ASP A 255 -9.45 -5.26 30.54
C ASP A 255 -10.00 -6.30 29.54
N ALA A 256 -10.87 -7.19 30.02
CA ALA A 256 -11.36 -8.31 29.23
C ALA A 256 -12.18 -7.87 28.01
N SER A 257 -12.91 -6.76 28.11
CA SER A 257 -13.71 -6.22 27.00
C SER A 257 -12.82 -5.58 25.94
N GLN A 258 -11.84 -4.78 26.36
CA GLN A 258 -10.85 -4.20 25.47
C GLN A 258 -10.02 -5.29 24.77
N LEU A 259 -9.55 -6.30 25.51
CA LEU A 259 -8.85 -7.46 24.94
C LEU A 259 -9.69 -8.22 23.93
N ARG A 260 -11.02 -8.30 24.13
CA ARG A 260 -11.92 -8.97 23.18
C ARG A 260 -12.11 -8.16 21.90
N ALA A 261 -12.26 -6.85 22.00
CA ALA A 261 -12.31 -5.96 20.85
C ALA A 261 -11.01 -6.03 20.03
N LEU A 262 -9.86 -5.93 20.71
CA LEU A 262 -8.54 -6.04 20.09
C LEU A 262 -8.33 -7.43 19.46
N ASN A 263 -8.72 -8.53 20.13
CA ASN A 263 -8.64 -9.89 19.55
C ASN A 263 -9.31 -9.95 18.17
N ARG A 264 -10.53 -9.41 18.08
CA ARG A 264 -11.28 -9.38 16.81
C ARG A 264 -10.58 -8.54 15.74
N GLN A 265 -10.05 -7.36 16.10
CA GLN A 265 -9.32 -6.52 15.15
C GLN A 265 -8.07 -7.22 14.62
N VAL A 266 -7.29 -7.84 15.52
CA VAL A 266 -6.09 -8.59 15.17
C VAL A 266 -6.46 -9.77 14.26
N TYR A 267 -7.53 -10.50 14.57
CA TYR A 267 -8.02 -11.58 13.71
C TYR A 267 -8.38 -11.06 12.31
N ASN A 268 -9.12 -9.95 12.24
CA ASN A 268 -9.53 -9.34 10.98
C ASN A 268 -8.36 -8.75 10.17
N GLN A 269 -7.23 -8.44 10.80
CA GLN A 269 -6.00 -8.04 10.12
C GLN A 269 -5.21 -9.26 9.61
N ILE A 270 -5.02 -10.28 10.45
CA ILE A 270 -4.16 -11.43 10.14
C ILE A 270 -4.84 -12.42 9.19
N ASN A 271 -6.11 -12.76 9.44
CA ASN A 271 -6.83 -13.79 8.68
C ASN A 271 -6.87 -13.53 7.16
N PRO A 272 -7.22 -12.33 6.66
CA PRO A 272 -7.20 -12.05 5.23
C PRO A 272 -5.79 -11.90 4.66
N ALA A 273 -4.80 -11.48 5.47
CA ALA A 273 -3.41 -11.36 5.03
C ALA A 273 -2.72 -12.73 4.86
N TRP A 274 -3.21 -13.78 5.54
CA TRP A 274 -2.69 -15.13 5.40
C TRP A 274 -3.29 -15.86 4.19
N VAL A 275 -2.82 -15.48 3.00
CA VAL A 275 -3.30 -16.01 1.70
C VAL A 275 -2.72 -17.39 1.39
N ASN A 276 -1.42 -17.59 1.61
CA ASN A 276 -0.72 -18.85 1.34
C ASN A 276 -0.74 -19.76 2.58
N ARG A 277 -1.89 -20.37 2.86
CA ARG A 277 -2.07 -21.25 4.04
C ARG A 277 -1.55 -22.67 3.85
N SER A 278 -1.08 -22.98 2.65
CA SER A 278 -0.61 -24.32 2.30
C SER A 278 0.78 -24.57 2.91
N GLU A 279 0.96 -25.77 3.49
CA GLU A 279 2.25 -26.32 3.92
C GLU A 279 2.91 -25.69 5.15
N LEU A 280 2.12 -25.55 6.23
CA LEU A 280 2.71 -25.48 7.55
C LEU A 280 3.19 -26.89 7.99
N PRO A 281 4.46 -27.04 8.39
CA PRO A 281 5.00 -28.32 8.85
C PRO A 281 4.45 -28.72 10.23
N GLU A 282 3.98 -27.76 11.01
CA GLU A 282 3.38 -27.87 12.35
C GLU A 282 2.62 -26.59 12.71
N ASP A 283 1.92 -26.61 13.84
CA ASP A 283 1.24 -25.43 14.36
C ASP A 283 2.30 -24.41 14.81
N LEU A 284 2.29 -23.22 14.21
CA LEU A 284 3.25 -22.15 14.53
C LEU A 284 2.63 -21.20 15.55
N VAL A 285 3.28 -21.07 16.71
CA VAL A 285 2.79 -20.24 17.82
C VAL A 285 3.64 -18.98 17.99
N TYR A 286 2.97 -17.83 18.03
CA TYR A 286 3.59 -16.52 18.24
C TYR A 286 2.92 -15.78 19.40
N ARG A 287 3.72 -15.00 20.14
CA ARG A 287 3.26 -13.95 21.05
C ARG A 287 3.22 -12.65 20.27
N LEU A 288 2.10 -11.96 20.29
CA LEU A 288 1.87 -10.72 19.55
C LEU A 288 1.64 -9.58 20.54
N GLY A 289 2.31 -8.45 20.34
CA GLY A 289 2.02 -7.19 21.02
C GLY A 289 1.15 -6.31 20.14
N VAL A 290 0.08 -5.77 20.72
CA VAL A 290 -0.92 -4.97 20.01
C VAL A 290 -1.23 -3.72 20.82
N ALA A 291 -1.16 -2.55 20.20
CA ALA A 291 -1.49 -1.27 20.81
C ALA A 291 -3.00 -1.09 21.04
N ALA A 292 -3.41 -0.03 21.73
CA ALA A 292 -4.81 0.17 22.11
C ALA A 292 -5.72 0.48 20.91
N ASP A 293 -5.14 0.98 19.82
CA ASP A 293 -5.78 1.22 18.53
C ASP A 293 -5.92 -0.04 17.65
N GLY A 294 -5.32 -1.17 18.05
CA GLY A 294 -5.30 -2.42 17.30
C GLY A 294 -4.08 -2.60 16.39
N SER A 295 -3.12 -1.66 16.40
CA SER A 295 -1.88 -1.76 15.63
C SER A 295 -0.96 -2.86 16.19
N ILE A 296 -0.44 -3.73 15.31
CA ILE A 296 0.49 -4.79 15.70
C ILE A 296 1.89 -4.19 15.82
N VAL A 297 2.41 -4.12 17.05
CA VAL A 297 3.65 -3.39 17.37
C VAL A 297 4.88 -4.29 17.51
N GLY A 298 4.67 -5.61 17.52
CA GLY A 298 5.72 -6.60 17.62
C GLY A 298 5.15 -8.01 17.69
N TYR A 299 5.94 -9.00 17.33
CA TYR A 299 5.64 -10.41 17.57
C TYR A 299 6.88 -11.12 18.11
N LYS A 300 6.73 -12.34 18.61
CA LYS A 300 7.84 -13.21 18.99
C LYS A 300 7.42 -14.65 18.79
N ALA A 301 8.27 -15.43 18.11
CA ALA A 301 8.06 -16.87 17.98
C ALA A 301 8.20 -17.55 19.34
N VAL A 302 7.28 -18.47 19.66
CA VAL A 302 7.31 -19.24 20.91
C VAL A 302 8.17 -20.51 20.79
N SER A 303 8.31 -21.04 19.57
CA SER A 303 9.15 -22.20 19.26
C SER A 303 10.17 -21.88 18.17
N GLN A 304 11.25 -22.67 18.11
CA GLN A 304 12.26 -22.56 17.04
C GLN A 304 11.63 -22.74 15.66
N LYS A 305 10.72 -23.70 15.52
CA LYS A 305 9.99 -23.97 14.28
C LYS A 305 9.13 -22.79 13.82
N ALA A 306 8.48 -22.09 14.76
CA ALA A 306 7.78 -20.84 14.47
C ALA A 306 8.76 -19.73 14.02
N SER A 307 9.97 -19.70 14.56
CA SER A 307 11.00 -18.78 14.08
C SER A 307 11.45 -19.14 12.66
N ASP A 308 11.73 -20.41 12.39
CA ASP A 308 12.22 -20.91 11.09
C ASP A 308 11.19 -20.74 9.97
N ALA A 309 9.90 -20.75 10.32
CA ALA A 309 8.79 -20.66 9.38
C ALA A 309 8.10 -19.29 9.37
N ILE A 310 8.74 -18.24 9.90
CA ILE A 310 8.14 -16.90 9.99
C ILE A 310 7.68 -16.36 8.63
N ASP A 311 8.43 -16.62 7.56
CA ASP A 311 8.13 -16.19 6.19
C ASP A 311 6.87 -16.85 5.60
N LYS A 312 6.38 -17.92 6.24
CA LYS A 312 5.10 -18.58 5.90
C LYS A 312 3.89 -17.91 6.56
N THR A 313 4.12 -16.90 7.41
CA THR A 313 3.07 -16.16 8.10
C THR A 313 2.98 -14.72 7.57
N PRO A 314 1.82 -14.06 7.68
CA PRO A 314 1.71 -12.65 7.29
C PRO A 314 2.30 -11.68 8.34
N LEU A 315 2.70 -12.16 9.53
CA LEU A 315 3.10 -11.30 10.65
C LEU A 315 4.19 -10.26 10.30
N PRO A 316 5.25 -10.58 9.53
CA PRO A 316 6.26 -9.59 9.16
C PRO A 316 5.70 -8.39 8.40
N LYS A 317 4.65 -8.62 7.60
CA LYS A 317 4.02 -7.59 6.75
C LYS A 317 2.99 -6.75 7.48
N LEU A 318 2.62 -7.15 8.70
CA LEU A 318 1.57 -6.52 9.50
C LEU A 318 2.12 -5.67 10.64
N LEU A 319 3.45 -5.58 10.79
CA LEU A 319 4.08 -4.74 11.80
C LEU A 319 3.85 -3.26 11.50
N HIS A 320 3.38 -2.54 12.52
CA HIS A 320 3.22 -1.10 12.52
C HIS A 320 4.57 -0.40 12.73
N ASN A 321 4.78 0.71 12.02
CA ASN A 321 6.02 1.50 12.13
C ASN A 321 6.15 2.09 13.54
N PRO A 322 7.24 1.81 14.29
CA PRO A 322 7.41 2.31 15.64
C PRO A 322 7.55 3.84 15.73
N ALA A 323 7.89 4.53 14.64
CA ALA A 323 8.01 5.99 14.62
C ALA A 323 6.68 6.73 14.87
N ASN A 324 5.54 6.10 14.58
CA ASN A 324 4.20 6.66 14.76
C ASN A 324 3.56 6.26 16.09
N ARG A 325 4.33 5.64 17.00
CA ARG A 325 3.80 5.11 18.26
C ARG A 325 3.60 6.22 19.28
N ILE A 326 2.46 6.18 19.96
CA ILE A 326 2.22 7.04 21.13
C ILE A 326 3.17 6.58 22.27
N PRO A 327 3.97 7.48 22.86
CA PRO A 327 4.84 7.12 23.98
C PRO A 327 4.06 6.52 25.16
N ASN A 328 4.60 5.46 25.77
CA ASN A 328 4.01 4.76 26.92
C ASN A 328 2.58 4.21 26.70
N GLU A 329 2.18 3.98 25.45
CA GLU A 329 0.86 3.45 25.11
C GLU A 329 0.70 1.99 25.55
N PRO A 330 -0.33 1.63 26.36
CA PRO A 330 -0.54 0.27 26.83
C PRO A 330 -0.59 -0.77 25.72
N ILE A 331 -0.01 -1.95 25.96
CA ILE A 331 0.07 -3.04 24.98
C ILE A 331 -0.76 -4.24 25.46
N ALA A 332 -1.66 -4.73 24.61
CA ALA A 332 -2.30 -6.02 24.74
C ALA A 332 -1.39 -7.12 24.20
N GLN A 333 -1.44 -8.30 24.82
CA GLN A 333 -0.69 -9.45 24.36
C GLN A 333 -1.63 -10.54 23.88
N PHE A 334 -1.35 -11.09 22.70
CA PHE A 334 -2.12 -12.19 22.11
C PHE A 334 -1.23 -13.39 21.82
N LYS A 335 -1.77 -14.58 22.04
CA LYS A 335 -1.27 -15.82 21.46
C LYS A 335 -1.91 -15.99 20.09
N VAL A 336 -1.09 -16.10 19.06
CA VAL A 336 -1.51 -16.36 17.69
C VAL A 336 -1.00 -17.73 17.28
N VAL A 337 -1.90 -18.59 16.80
CA VAL A 337 -1.57 -19.94 16.32
C VAL A 337 -1.98 -20.05 14.86
N PHE A 338 -0.99 -20.29 14.00
CA PHE A 338 -1.22 -20.69 12.61
C PHE A 338 -1.19 -22.21 12.56
N THR A 339 -2.35 -22.84 12.39
CA THR A 339 -2.46 -24.31 12.49
C THR A 339 -2.14 -25.01 11.17
N GLN A 340 -1.62 -26.24 11.21
CA GLN A 340 -1.44 -27.11 10.03
C GLN A 340 -2.73 -27.32 9.25
N LYS A 341 -3.86 -27.28 9.97
CA LYS A 341 -5.21 -27.41 9.42
C LYS A 341 -5.70 -26.11 8.75
N ARG A 342 -4.84 -25.09 8.62
CA ARG A 342 -5.08 -23.82 7.91
C ARG A 342 -6.05 -22.88 8.62
N PHE A 343 -6.31 -23.12 9.90
CA PHE A 343 -7.06 -22.23 10.78
C PHE A 343 -6.13 -21.29 11.52
N LEU A 344 -6.59 -20.06 11.70
CA LEU A 344 -5.96 -19.06 12.55
C LEU A 344 -6.68 -19.06 13.90
N GLU A 345 -5.94 -19.22 14.99
CA GLU A 345 -6.47 -19.06 16.35
C GLU A 345 -5.81 -17.86 17.01
N ILE A 346 -6.62 -17.01 17.63
CA ILE A 346 -6.13 -15.85 18.39
C ILE A 346 -6.83 -15.80 19.74
N SER A 347 -6.02 -15.73 20.80
CA SER A 347 -6.49 -15.58 22.17
C SER A 347 -5.63 -14.56 22.91
N PRO A 348 -6.13 -13.88 23.96
CA PRO A 348 -5.25 -13.15 24.84
C PRO A 348 -4.17 -14.07 25.41
N TRP A 349 -2.96 -13.55 25.61
CA TRP A 349 -1.80 -14.33 26.03
C TRP A 349 -2.03 -15.04 27.38
N LEU A 350 -2.62 -14.32 28.33
CA LEU A 350 -3.00 -14.83 29.66
C LEU A 350 -4.46 -15.30 29.74
N GLY A 351 -5.15 -15.36 28.60
CA GLY A 351 -6.60 -15.56 28.56
C GLY A 351 -7.38 -14.34 29.09
N TYR A 352 -8.68 -14.51 29.26
CA TYR A 352 -9.54 -13.47 29.83
C TYR A 352 -9.61 -13.61 31.34
N ALA A 353 -9.25 -12.56 32.08
CA ALA A 353 -9.32 -12.55 33.55
C ALA A 353 -10.76 -12.67 34.08
N LYS A 354 -11.75 -12.25 33.27
CA LYS A 354 -13.19 -12.36 33.51
C LYS A 354 -13.91 -12.46 32.16
N THR A 355 -15.16 -12.88 32.17
CA THR A 355 -15.99 -12.87 30.95
C THR A 355 -16.03 -11.46 30.34
N PRO A 356 -15.64 -11.27 29.07
CA PRO A 356 -15.69 -9.97 28.41
C PRO A 356 -17.10 -9.39 28.40
N GLU A 357 -17.21 -8.11 28.73
CA GLU A 357 -18.45 -7.33 28.67
C GLU A 357 -18.38 -6.35 27.49
N VAL A 358 -18.22 -6.87 26.26
CA VAL A 358 -18.20 -6.05 25.03
C VAL A 358 -19.61 -5.57 24.62
N THR A 359 -20.52 -5.42 25.57
CA THR A 359 -21.89 -4.99 25.29
C THR A 359 -22.18 -3.52 25.54
N GLY A 360 -21.26 -2.80 26.19
CA GLY A 360 -21.51 -1.42 26.60
C GLY A 360 -22.82 -1.27 27.39
N LYS A 361 -23.42 -0.09 27.35
CA LYS A 361 -24.78 0.12 27.86
C LYS A 361 -25.76 -0.73 27.05
N LYS A 362 -26.71 -1.37 27.73
CA LYS A 362 -27.73 -2.22 27.06
C LYS A 362 -29.04 -1.46 26.91
N ILE A 363 -29.69 -1.62 25.76
CA ILE A 363 -31.12 -1.34 25.64
C ILE A 363 -31.85 -2.40 26.47
N THR A 364 -32.64 -1.96 27.46
CA THR A 364 -33.37 -2.85 28.39
C THR A 364 -34.89 -2.88 28.15
N ASP A 365 -35.41 -1.99 27.32
CA ASP A 365 -36.83 -1.93 26.95
C ASP A 365 -37.23 -3.14 26.11
N THR A 366 -38.06 -4.01 26.69
CA THR A 366 -38.49 -5.28 26.10
C THR A 366 -39.25 -5.10 24.77
N SER A 367 -40.07 -4.05 24.64
CA SER A 367 -40.81 -3.78 23.40
C SER A 367 -39.83 -3.40 22.29
N LYS A 368 -38.92 -2.47 22.60
CA LYS A 368 -37.87 -2.07 21.64
C LYS A 368 -36.97 -3.21 21.25
N ILE A 369 -36.58 -4.09 22.18
CA ILE A 369 -35.76 -5.27 21.87
C ILE A 369 -36.50 -6.20 20.89
N LYS A 370 -37.82 -6.37 21.03
CA LYS A 370 -38.63 -7.18 20.11
C LYS A 370 -38.67 -6.56 18.71
N ASP A 371 -38.90 -5.26 18.63
CA ASP A 371 -38.94 -4.53 17.35
C ASP A 371 -37.57 -4.57 16.65
N LEU A 372 -36.49 -4.33 17.40
CA LEU A 372 -35.11 -4.43 16.91
C LEU A 372 -34.75 -5.85 16.45
N ASN A 373 -35.24 -6.89 17.14
CA ASN A 373 -35.04 -8.27 16.71
C ASN A 373 -35.69 -8.53 15.34
N GLN A 374 -36.96 -8.15 15.17
CA GLN A 374 -37.69 -8.33 13.91
C GLN A 374 -37.06 -7.52 12.77
N LYS A 375 -36.65 -6.28 13.06
CA LYS A 375 -35.95 -5.43 12.10
C LYS A 375 -34.63 -6.08 11.66
N LEU A 376 -33.79 -6.49 12.61
CA LEU A 376 -32.51 -7.15 12.33
C LEU A 376 -32.69 -8.42 11.50
N TYR A 377 -33.67 -9.27 11.87
CA TYR A 377 -34.00 -10.46 11.10
C TYR A 377 -34.33 -10.13 9.65
N SER A 378 -35.24 -9.16 9.44
CA SER A 378 -35.70 -8.77 8.11
C SER A 378 -34.56 -8.20 7.27
N THR A 379 -33.74 -7.32 7.84
CA THR A 379 -32.60 -6.71 7.15
C THR A 379 -31.57 -7.77 6.75
N ILE A 380 -31.18 -8.67 7.66
CA ILE A 380 -30.21 -9.74 7.32
C ILE A 380 -30.81 -10.65 6.26
N ARG A 381 -32.09 -11.04 6.39
CA ARG A 381 -32.72 -11.97 5.44
C ARG A 381 -32.80 -11.38 4.03
N GLN A 382 -33.11 -10.09 3.90
CA GLN A 382 -33.14 -9.39 2.61
C GLN A 382 -31.76 -9.34 1.94
N ASN A 383 -30.68 -9.29 2.72
CA ASN A 383 -29.31 -9.18 2.21
C ASN A 383 -28.61 -10.54 2.06
N TRP A 384 -29.16 -11.62 2.63
CA TRP A 384 -28.57 -12.96 2.56
C TRP A 384 -29.16 -13.78 1.40
N SER A 385 -28.55 -13.64 0.23
CA SER A 385 -29.01 -14.29 -1.02
C SER A 385 -28.16 -15.49 -1.45
N VAL A 386 -27.14 -15.85 -0.68
CA VAL A 386 -26.17 -16.91 -1.03
C VAL A 386 -26.68 -18.27 -0.58
N THR A 387 -26.52 -19.30 -1.42
CA THR A 387 -26.72 -20.70 -1.03
C THR A 387 -25.57 -21.13 -0.11
N PRO A 388 -25.83 -21.50 1.16
CA PRO A 388 -24.77 -21.87 2.10
C PRO A 388 -23.91 -23.03 1.59
N THR A 389 -22.59 -22.90 1.67
CA THR A 389 -21.66 -24.02 1.42
C THR A 389 -21.16 -24.68 2.71
N PHE A 390 -21.37 -24.01 3.84
CA PHE A 390 -20.94 -24.47 5.15
C PHE A 390 -21.81 -25.61 5.70
N ALA A 391 -21.17 -26.60 6.32
CA ALA A 391 -21.84 -27.79 6.88
C ALA A 391 -22.31 -27.63 8.34
N SER A 392 -22.03 -26.49 8.99
CA SER A 392 -22.32 -26.25 10.40
C SER A 392 -22.84 -24.84 10.64
N ASN A 393 -23.69 -24.67 11.65
CA ASN A 393 -24.29 -23.37 11.97
C ASN A 393 -23.22 -22.30 12.24
N LEU A 394 -23.31 -21.17 11.54
CA LEU A 394 -22.49 -19.99 11.80
C LEU A 394 -23.18 -19.16 12.88
N LYS A 395 -22.55 -19.00 14.04
CA LYS A 395 -23.12 -18.28 15.18
C LYS A 395 -22.44 -16.92 15.30
N TYR A 396 -23.22 -15.87 15.47
CA TYR A 396 -22.73 -14.52 15.65
C TYR A 396 -23.42 -13.84 16.83
N ARG A 397 -22.71 -12.92 17.49
CA ARG A 397 -23.31 -11.87 18.30
C ARG A 397 -23.33 -10.61 17.45
N VAL A 398 -24.51 -10.05 17.25
CA VAL A 398 -24.73 -8.81 16.50
C VAL A 398 -25.32 -7.78 17.45
N ALA A 399 -24.72 -6.60 17.50
CA ALA A 399 -25.18 -5.46 18.28
C ALA A 399 -25.77 -4.40 17.35
N VAL A 400 -26.91 -3.84 17.73
CA VAL A 400 -27.58 -2.77 16.98
C VAL A 400 -27.89 -1.58 17.88
N ASN A 401 -27.88 -0.39 17.31
CA ASN A 401 -28.31 0.83 18.00
C ASN A 401 -29.85 0.91 18.08
N LYS A 402 -30.39 2.03 18.59
CA LYS A 402 -31.83 2.24 18.78
C LYS A 402 -32.59 2.29 17.45
N GLU A 403 -31.90 2.61 16.37
CA GLU A 403 -32.42 2.69 15.02
C GLU A 403 -32.36 1.32 14.31
N GLY A 404 -31.74 0.30 14.91
CA GLY A 404 -31.58 -1.03 14.32
C GLY A 404 -30.46 -1.14 13.30
N VAL A 405 -29.54 -0.16 13.27
CA VAL A 405 -28.30 -0.21 12.49
C VAL A 405 -27.29 -1.08 13.22
N ILE A 406 -26.57 -1.92 12.47
CA ILE A 406 -25.51 -2.77 13.04
C ILE A 406 -24.35 -1.88 13.50
N ALA A 407 -24.17 -1.82 14.81
CA ALA A 407 -23.08 -1.11 15.48
C ALA A 407 -21.87 -2.03 15.73
N ASP A 408 -22.10 -3.34 15.83
CA ASP A 408 -21.04 -4.33 15.99
C ASP A 408 -21.50 -5.73 15.57
N TYR A 409 -20.57 -6.59 15.15
CA TYR A 409 -20.82 -8.02 15.01
C TYR A 409 -19.56 -8.84 15.33
N GLU A 410 -19.78 -10.08 15.75
CA GLU A 410 -18.69 -10.99 16.12
C GLU A 410 -19.08 -12.44 15.85
N PRO A 411 -18.21 -13.21 15.19
CA PRO A 411 -18.34 -14.66 15.11
C PRO A 411 -18.14 -15.32 16.47
N LEU A 412 -19.05 -16.22 16.86
CA LEU A 412 -19.06 -16.94 18.14
C LEU A 412 -18.51 -18.38 18.04
N ASN A 413 -18.19 -18.85 16.83
CA ASN A 413 -17.58 -20.15 16.60
C ASN A 413 -16.70 -20.14 15.35
N GLN A 414 -15.80 -21.12 15.24
CA GLN A 414 -14.78 -21.17 14.18
C GLN A 414 -15.38 -21.10 12.77
N VAL A 415 -16.40 -21.93 12.47
CA VAL A 415 -17.01 -21.94 11.14
C VAL A 415 -17.58 -20.58 10.74
N ALA A 416 -18.06 -19.77 11.70
CA ALA A 416 -18.53 -18.42 11.40
C ALA A 416 -17.37 -17.51 10.95
N PHE A 417 -16.17 -17.69 11.48
CA PHE A 417 -14.98 -17.01 10.94
C PHE A 417 -14.59 -17.54 9.56
N ASP A 418 -14.62 -18.85 9.34
CA ASP A 418 -14.18 -19.44 8.08
C ASP A 418 -15.08 -19.02 6.90
N TYR A 419 -16.40 -18.95 7.14
CA TYR A 419 -17.43 -18.63 6.15
C TYR A 419 -17.98 -17.21 6.30
N PHE A 420 -17.25 -16.29 6.94
CA PHE A 420 -17.75 -14.94 7.22
C PHE A 420 -18.20 -14.20 5.95
N ARG A 421 -17.52 -14.45 4.82
CA ARG A 421 -17.82 -13.87 3.49
C ARG A 421 -19.14 -14.36 2.89
N GLU A 422 -19.67 -15.50 3.34
CA GLU A 422 -20.98 -16.03 2.91
C GLU A 422 -22.15 -15.44 3.71
N THR A 423 -21.86 -14.64 4.73
CA THR A 423 -22.88 -13.88 5.46
C THR A 423 -22.92 -12.44 4.95
N PRO A 424 -24.07 -11.75 5.04
CA PRO A 424 -24.15 -10.34 4.63
C PRO A 424 -23.57 -9.38 5.67
N LEU A 425 -23.21 -9.86 6.87
CA LEU A 425 -22.80 -9.01 7.99
C LEU A 425 -21.59 -8.11 7.66
N PRO A 426 -20.52 -8.60 7.00
CA PRO A 426 -19.36 -7.76 6.67
C PRO A 426 -19.69 -6.65 5.69
N GLN A 427 -20.51 -6.93 4.67
CA GLN A 427 -20.90 -5.93 3.68
C GLN A 427 -21.83 -4.89 4.31
N MET A 428 -22.81 -5.34 5.10
CA MET A 428 -23.72 -4.45 5.84
C MET A 428 -22.95 -3.53 6.78
N PHE A 429 -21.98 -4.06 7.52
CA PHE A 429 -21.16 -3.27 8.43
C PHE A 429 -20.28 -2.27 7.68
N GLN A 430 -19.60 -2.71 6.61
CA GLN A 430 -18.79 -1.84 5.76
C GLN A 430 -19.61 -0.72 5.10
N SER A 431 -20.86 -0.99 4.70
CA SER A 431 -21.73 0.04 4.11
C SER A 431 -22.04 1.19 5.06
N VAL A 432 -22.03 0.93 6.37
CA VAL A 432 -22.32 1.93 7.40
C VAL A 432 -21.03 2.61 7.87
N HIS A 433 -19.93 1.87 8.02
CA HIS A 433 -18.71 2.33 8.70
C HIS A 433 -17.50 2.53 7.77
N GLY A 434 -17.62 2.23 6.48
CA GLY A 434 -16.53 2.29 5.49
C GLY A 434 -15.47 1.18 5.62
N SER A 435 -15.41 0.48 6.75
CA SER A 435 -14.44 -0.59 7.03
C SER A 435 -14.99 -1.64 8.00
N ASN A 436 -14.50 -2.88 7.88
CA ASN A 436 -14.73 -3.98 8.83
C ASN A 436 -13.76 -3.98 10.03
N VAL A 437 -12.88 -2.97 10.11
CA VAL A 437 -11.86 -2.81 11.17
C VAL A 437 -12.30 -1.79 12.23
N ALA A 438 -13.45 -1.11 12.01
CA ALA A 438 -13.95 -0.10 12.93
C ALA A 438 -14.12 -0.67 14.34
N ALA A 439 -13.57 0.05 15.33
CA ALA A 439 -13.83 -0.23 16.73
C ALA A 439 -15.34 -0.08 16.98
N PRO A 440 -15.96 -0.97 17.78
CA PRO A 440 -17.39 -0.88 18.04
C PRO A 440 -17.68 0.44 18.75
N ASP A 441 -18.60 1.24 18.21
CA ASP A 441 -19.07 2.43 18.89
C ASP A 441 -19.84 2.00 20.15
N ASN A 442 -19.19 2.16 21.30
CA ASN A 442 -19.69 1.75 22.61
C ASN A 442 -20.24 2.94 23.42
N LYS A 443 -20.37 4.12 22.82
CA LYS A 443 -20.84 5.32 23.50
C LYS A 443 -22.35 5.30 23.76
N GLU A 444 -23.09 4.59 22.91
CA GLU A 444 -24.54 4.47 22.99
C GLU A 444 -25.02 3.12 23.53
N ALA A 445 -26.29 3.07 23.97
CA ALA A 445 -26.90 1.84 24.42
C ALA A 445 -27.26 0.94 23.22
N LEU A 446 -26.82 -0.31 23.24
CA LEU A 446 -27.02 -1.27 22.15
C LEU A 446 -27.92 -2.45 22.57
N ALA A 447 -28.68 -2.98 21.62
CA ALA A 447 -29.37 -4.27 21.75
C ALA A 447 -28.51 -5.38 21.14
N HIS A 448 -28.38 -6.49 21.84
CA HIS A 448 -27.50 -7.61 21.45
C HIS A 448 -28.30 -8.84 21.10
N PHE A 449 -27.99 -9.42 19.94
CA PHE A 449 -28.68 -10.58 19.39
C PHE A 449 -27.71 -11.69 19.04
N ARG A 450 -28.11 -12.93 19.31
CA ARG A 450 -27.50 -14.12 18.73
C ARG A 450 -28.13 -14.35 17.36
N VAL A 451 -27.32 -14.23 16.32
CA VAL A 451 -27.70 -14.52 14.93
C VAL A 451 -27.10 -15.87 14.55
N VAL A 452 -27.90 -16.73 13.92
CA VAL A 452 -27.44 -18.05 13.46
C VAL A 452 -27.83 -18.22 11.99
N PHE A 453 -26.82 -18.48 11.15
CA PHE A 453 -27.00 -18.89 9.77
C PHE A 453 -26.87 -20.41 9.71
N THR A 454 -27.89 -21.11 9.20
CA THR A 454 -27.89 -22.58 9.13
C THR A 454 -27.48 -23.08 7.75
N PRO A 455 -26.92 -24.30 7.63
CA PRO A 455 -26.60 -24.94 6.35
C PRO A 455 -27.81 -25.08 5.41
N LYS A 456 -29.03 -25.04 5.96
CA LYS A 456 -30.29 -25.12 5.20
C LYS A 456 -30.73 -23.77 4.61
N GLY A 457 -29.94 -22.70 4.83
CA GLY A 457 -30.30 -21.35 4.42
C GLY A 457 -31.37 -20.72 5.30
N GLU A 458 -31.54 -21.20 6.54
CA GLU A 458 -32.44 -20.59 7.52
C GLU A 458 -31.67 -19.60 8.39
N LEU A 459 -32.35 -18.52 8.77
CA LEU A 459 -31.83 -17.49 9.66
C LEU A 459 -32.54 -17.59 11.02
N GLU A 460 -31.81 -17.57 12.12
CA GLU A 460 -32.37 -17.37 13.45
C GLU A 460 -31.81 -16.11 14.11
N VAL A 461 -32.67 -15.29 14.71
CA VAL A 461 -32.27 -14.12 15.51
C VAL A 461 -32.95 -14.19 16.87
N LYS A 462 -32.15 -14.27 17.95
CA LYS A 462 -32.65 -14.38 19.33
C LYS A 462 -31.93 -13.37 20.22
N PRO A 463 -32.53 -12.84 21.30
CA PRO A 463 -31.82 -12.02 22.27
C PRO A 463 -30.56 -12.74 22.78
N TRP A 464 -29.43 -12.03 22.82
CA TRP A 464 -28.16 -12.59 23.24
C TRP A 464 -28.10 -12.71 24.77
N LYS A 465 -27.74 -13.89 25.26
CA LYS A 465 -27.71 -14.20 26.70
C LYS A 465 -26.30 -14.08 27.32
N GLY A 466 -25.36 -13.43 26.63
CA GLY A 466 -23.96 -13.37 27.03
C GLY A 466 -23.12 -14.50 26.45
N TYR A 467 -21.81 -14.43 26.72
CA TYR A 467 -20.88 -15.53 26.49
C TYR A 467 -21.17 -16.64 27.51
N LYS A 468 -21.12 -17.89 27.04
CA LYS A 468 -21.26 -19.08 27.88
C LYS A 468 -19.95 -19.83 27.95
#